data_AF-A0A538Q0P6-F1
#
_entry.id   AF-A0A538Q0P6-F1
#
_cell.length_a   1.000
_cell.length_b   1.000
_cell.length_c   1.000
_cell.angle_alpha   90.00
_cell.angle_beta   90.00
_cell.angle_gamma   90.00
#
_symmetry.space_group_name_H-M   'P 1'
#
loop_
_entity.id
_entity.type
_entity.pdbx_description
1 polymer ?
#
loop_
_entity_poly.entity_id
_entity_poly.type
_entity_poly.pdbx_seq_one_letter_code
_entity_poly.pdbx_strand_id
1 'polypeptide(L)'
;MVEVGPYCPAHGGVHRPFSIAGRYEVDTLIAAGQASFLFGAHAVPAGRAVTVKILRAPARASGAVTEAEQRFLRDAAALAALAHDHIAATW
;
A
#
# COMPACT_ATOMS: atom_id res chain seq x y z
N MET A 1 -15.65 19.45 -5.72
CA MET A 1 -16.01 18.04 -5.48
C MET A 1 -14.96 17.44 -4.57
N VAL A 2 -15.33 17.00 -3.38
CA VAL A 2 -14.41 16.22 -2.53
C VAL A 2 -14.37 14.82 -3.13
N GLU A 3 -13.20 14.39 -3.61
CA GLU A 3 -13.04 13.03 -4.13
C GLU A 3 -13.40 12.00 -3.03
N VAL A 4 -14.25 11.05 -3.38
CA VAL A 4 -14.78 10.04 -2.46
C VAL A 4 -13.67 9.05 -2.11
N GLY A 5 -13.06 9.21 -0.94
CA GLY A 5 -12.06 8.27 -0.42
C GLY A 5 -11.13 8.92 0.59
N PRO A 6 -10.43 8.11 1.41
CA PRO A 6 -9.44 8.63 2.36
C PRO A 6 -8.19 9.17 1.66
N TYR A 7 -7.97 8.82 0.39
CA TYR A 7 -6.94 9.37 -0.49
C TYR A 7 -7.47 9.51 -1.92
N CYS A 8 -6.81 10.34 -2.72
CA CYS A 8 -7.08 10.56 -4.14
C CYS A 8 -6.66 9.34 -4.99
N PRO A 9 -7.57 8.63 -5.69
CA PRO A 9 -7.20 7.46 -6.49
C PRO A 9 -6.28 7.78 -7.68
N ALA A 10 -6.32 9.02 -8.18
CA ALA A 10 -5.48 9.45 -9.31
C ALA A 10 -4.03 9.75 -8.88
N HIS A 11 -3.86 10.45 -7.76
CA HIS A 11 -2.57 11.03 -7.36
C HIS A 11 -1.99 10.42 -6.07
N GLY A 12 -2.81 9.71 -5.29
CA GLY A 12 -2.42 9.11 -4.02
C GLY A 12 -2.43 10.07 -2.84
N GLY A 13 -2.77 11.34 -3.04
CA GLY A 13 -2.80 12.33 -1.95
C GLY A 13 -3.77 11.94 -0.85
N VAL A 14 -3.30 11.85 0.40
CA VAL A 14 -4.13 11.49 1.56
C VAL A 14 -4.98 12.71 1.96
N HIS A 15 -6.30 12.55 1.98
CA HIS A 15 -7.24 13.60 2.42
C HIS A 15 -7.42 13.62 3.93
N ARG A 16 -7.36 12.43 4.54
CA ARG A 16 -7.43 12.22 5.99
C ARG A 16 -6.77 10.88 6.34
N PRO A 17 -6.23 10.72 7.57
CA PRO A 17 -5.74 9.43 8.01
C PRO A 17 -6.81 8.34 7.90
N PHE A 18 -6.38 7.12 7.63
CA PHE A 18 -7.28 5.99 7.50
C PHE A 18 -6.63 4.68 7.95
N SER A 19 -7.48 3.79 8.46
CA SER A 19 -7.04 2.50 8.96
C SER A 19 -7.14 1.42 7.88
N ILE A 20 -6.11 0.61 7.75
CA ILE A 20 -6.14 -0.63 6.98
C ILE A 20 -6.26 -1.80 7.96
N ALA A 21 -7.38 -2.51 7.85
CA ALA A 21 -7.71 -3.68 8.67
C ALA A 21 -7.62 -3.44 10.19
N GLY A 22 -7.71 -2.19 10.66
CA GLY A 22 -7.56 -1.84 12.08
C GLY A 22 -6.14 -2.02 12.63
N ARG A 23 -5.14 -2.24 11.77
CA ARG A 23 -3.75 -2.57 12.17
C ARG A 23 -2.73 -1.53 11.75
N TYR A 24 -3.02 -0.79 10.68
CA TYR A 24 -2.11 0.19 10.12
C TYR A 24 -2.84 1.51 9.94
N GLU A 25 -2.41 2.54 10.66
CA GLU A 25 -2.90 3.91 10.47
C GLU A 25 -2.04 4.61 9.42
N VAL A 26 -2.64 4.89 8.27
CA VAL A 26 -1.99 5.52 7.12
C VAL A 26 -2.21 7.03 7.16
N ASP A 27 -1.15 7.82 6.97
CA ASP A 27 -1.21 9.28 7.13
C ASP A 27 -0.63 10.07 5.96
N THR A 28 0.34 9.53 5.21
CA THR A 28 1.06 10.29 4.18
C THR A 28 1.37 9.48 2.94
N LEU A 29 1.37 10.14 1.78
CA LEU A 29 1.91 9.57 0.54
C LEU A 29 3.43 9.75 0.54
N ILE A 30 4.17 8.65 0.43
CA ILE A 30 5.62 8.66 0.28
C ILE A 30 6.01 8.69 -1.20
N ALA A 31 5.38 7.85 -2.02
CA ALA A 31 5.69 7.76 -3.44
C ALA A 31 4.51 7.27 -4.27
N ALA A 32 4.47 7.68 -5.54
CA ALA A 32 3.51 7.22 -6.53
C ALA A 32 4.24 6.54 -7.69
N GLY A 33 3.95 5.26 -7.90
CA GLY A 33 4.39 4.50 -9.08
C GLY A 33 3.26 4.31 -10.08
N GLN A 34 3.59 3.68 -11.22
CA GLN A 34 2.61 3.37 -12.27
C GLN A 34 1.49 2.45 -11.78
N ALA A 35 1.83 1.41 -11.00
CA ALA A 35 0.88 0.39 -10.57
C ALA A 35 0.43 0.54 -9.11
N SER A 36 1.11 1.36 -8.31
CA SER A 36 0.87 1.42 -6.86
C SER A 36 1.18 2.78 -6.25
N PHE A 37 0.55 3.06 -5.12
CA PHE A 37 0.97 4.07 -4.17
C PHE A 37 1.75 3.44 -3.02
N LEU A 38 2.67 4.21 -2.47
CA LEU A 38 3.44 3.87 -1.29
C LEU A 38 3.14 4.89 -0.21
N PHE A 39 2.59 4.46 0.90
CA PHE A 39 2.18 5.32 1.99
C PHE A 39 3.01 5.10 3.24
N GLY A 40 3.23 6.17 4.01
CA GLY A 40 3.70 6.09 5.39
C GLY A 40 2.55 5.74 6.31
N ALA A 41 2.82 4.87 7.27
CA ALA A 41 1.84 4.40 8.23
C ALA A 41 2.49 3.99 9.55
N HIS A 42 1.64 3.75 10.55
CA HIS A 42 2.05 3.25 11.85
C HIS A 42 1.31 1.94 12.16
N ALA A 43 2.06 0.91 12.56
CA ALA A 43 1.48 -0.35 13.03
C ALA A 43 0.97 -0.21 14.47
N VAL A 44 -0.31 -0.50 14.68
CA VAL A 44 -0.98 -0.41 15.99
C VAL A 44 -0.91 -1.77 16.70
N PRO A 45 -0.71 -1.81 18.04
CA PRO A 45 -0.49 -0.70 18.97
C PRO A 45 0.98 -0.30 19.14
N ALA A 46 1.92 -1.06 18.55
CA ALA A 46 3.36 -0.90 18.77
C ALA A 46 3.93 0.46 18.32
N GLY A 47 3.17 1.25 17.54
CA GLY A 47 3.58 2.58 17.05
C GLY A 47 4.73 2.54 16.05
N ARG A 48 5.09 1.34 15.56
CA ARG A 48 6.21 1.16 14.63
C ARG A 48 5.88 1.81 13.29
N ALA A 49 6.74 2.72 12.83
CA ALA A 49 6.66 3.27 11.50
C ALA A 49 6.86 2.17 10.45
N VAL A 50 5.95 2.10 9.49
CA VAL A 50 5.95 1.15 8.38
C VAL A 50 5.57 1.86 7.09
N THR A 51 5.83 1.16 6.00
CA THR A 51 5.42 1.61 4.67
C THR A 51 4.37 0.63 4.13
N VAL A 52 3.28 1.14 3.58
CA VAL A 52 2.21 0.33 2.98
C VAL A 52 2.15 0.58 1.48
N LYS A 53 2.28 -0.48 0.68
CA LYS A 53 2.14 -0.43 -0.77
C LYS A 53 0.72 -0.87 -1.17
N ILE A 54 -0.03 0.01 -1.83
CA ILE A 54 -1.40 -0.25 -2.29
C ILE A 54 -1.42 -0.22 -3.81
N LEU A 55 -1.93 -1.27 -4.45
CA LEU A 55 -2.14 -1.29 -5.89
C LEU A 55 -3.24 -0.31 -6.29
N ARG A 56 -3.04 0.37 -7.42
CA ARG A 56 -4.08 1.20 -8.02
C ARG A 56 -5.19 0.30 -8.54
N ALA A 57 -6.44 0.70 -8.32
CA ALA A 57 -7.58 -0.02 -8.89
C ALA A 57 -7.49 -0.01 -10.44
N PRO A 58 -7.66 -1.16 -11.11
CA PRO A 58 -7.67 -1.19 -12.57
C PRO A 58 -8.86 -0.38 -13.10
N ALA A 59 -8.64 0.35 -14.20
CA ALA A 59 -9.66 1.16 -14.87
C ALA A 59 -10.87 0.34 -15.38
N ARG A 60 -10.72 -0.99 -15.45
CA ARG A 60 -11.79 -1.96 -15.70
C ARG A 60 -11.70 -3.05 -14.64
N ALA A 61 -12.77 -3.23 -13.88
CA ALA A 61 -13.01 -4.42 -13.07
C ALA A 61 -13.33 -5.60 -13.99
N SER A 62 -12.41 -6.02 -14.86
CA SER A 62 -12.46 -7.39 -15.35
C SER A 62 -12.04 -8.24 -14.16
N GLY A 63 -12.89 -9.16 -13.69
CA GLY A 63 -12.56 -10.05 -12.56
C GLY A 63 -11.36 -10.99 -12.79
N ALA A 64 -10.57 -10.76 -13.84
CA ALA A 64 -9.30 -11.42 -14.09
C ALA A 64 -8.18 -10.73 -13.31
N VAL A 65 -7.38 -11.54 -12.64
CA VAL A 65 -6.17 -11.08 -11.93
C VAL A 65 -5.17 -10.53 -12.95
N THR A 66 -4.74 -9.29 -12.75
CA THR A 66 -3.76 -8.62 -13.61
C THR A 66 -2.33 -9.10 -13.33
N GLU A 67 -1.42 -9.00 -14.30
CA GLU A 67 0.01 -9.30 -14.07
C GLU A 67 0.61 -8.45 -12.95
N ALA A 68 0.13 -7.21 -12.76
CA ALA A 68 0.56 -6.34 -11.67
C ALA A 68 0.16 -6.90 -10.30
N GLU A 69 -1.04 -7.47 -10.16
CA GLU A 69 -1.49 -8.14 -8.94
C GLU A 69 -0.70 -9.41 -8.68
N GLN A 70 -0.50 -10.25 -9.71
CA GLN A 70 0.31 -11.46 -9.55
C GLN A 70 1.75 -11.13 -9.15
N ARG A 71 2.36 -10.13 -9.80
CA ARG A 71 3.70 -9.67 -9.45
C ARG A 71 3.76 -9.13 -8.03
N PHE A 72 2.77 -8.34 -7.62
CA PHE A 72 2.68 -7.81 -6.26
C PHE A 72 2.64 -8.91 -5.21
N LEU A 73 1.85 -9.97 -5.43
CA LEU A 73 1.78 -11.11 -4.52
C LEU A 73 3.08 -11.92 -4.50
N ARG A 74 3.71 -12.13 -5.67
CA ARG A 74 5.01 -12.83 -5.74
C ARG A 74 6.11 -12.06 -5.00
N ASP A 75 6.18 -10.75 -5.20
CA ASP A 75 7.16 -9.89 -4.53
C ASP A 75 6.93 -9.89 -3.01
N ALA A 76 5.67 -9.79 -2.56
CA ALA A 76 5.33 -9.86 -1.14
C ALA A 76 5.72 -11.20 -0.51
N ALA A 77 5.44 -12.32 -1.18
CA ALA A 77 5.81 -13.65 -0.70
C ALA A 77 7.34 -13.84 -0.65
N ALA A 78 8.07 -13.36 -1.67
CA ALA A 78 9.52 -13.43 -1.72
C ALA A 78 10.16 -12.61 -0.59
N LEU A 79 9.69 -11.38 -0.34
CA LEU A 79 10.19 -10.54 0.74
C LEU A 79 9.86 -11.10 2.12
N ALA A 80 8.67 -11.70 2.30
CA ALA A 80 8.29 -12.32 3.57
C ALA A 80 9.16 -13.52 3.95
N ALA A 81 9.76 -14.20 2.96
CA ALA A 81 10.69 -15.29 3.18
C ALA A 81 12.12 -14.83 3.50
N LEU A 82 12.42 -13.53 3.39
CA LEU A 82 13.76 -12.97 3.57
C LEU A 82 13.82 -12.17 4.87
N ALA A 83 14.75 -12.53 5.75
CA ALA A 83 15.10 -11.77 6.95
C ALA A 83 16.60 -11.49 6.94
N HIS A 84 16.99 -10.32 6.43
CA HIS A 84 18.39 -9.89 6.37
C HIS A 84 18.49 -8.37 6.49
N ASP A 85 19.49 -7.86 7.21
CA ASP A 85 19.67 -6.42 7.50
C ASP A 85 19.83 -5.50 6.27
N HIS A 86 20.03 -6.07 5.09
CA HIS A 86 20.23 -5.33 3.83
C HIS A 86 19.06 -5.51 2.87
N ILE A 87 18.01 -6.21 3.29
CA ILE A 87 16.79 -6.46 2.52
C ILE A 87 15.63 -5.92 3.33
N ALA A 88 14.73 -5.18 2.67
CA ALA A 88 13.55 -4.67 3.34
C ALA A 88 12.67 -5.84 3.82
N ALA A 89 12.45 -5.91 5.13
CA ALA A 89 11.57 -6.89 5.74
C ALA A 89 10.10 -6.47 5.61
N THR A 90 9.24 -7.45 5.34
CA THR A 90 7.78 -7.29 5.30
C THR A 90 7.14 -7.98 6.50
N TRP A 91 6.10 -7.38 7.07
CA TRP A 91 5.46 -7.82 8.32
C TRP A 91 3.94 -7.80 8.20
#